data_AF-A0A947SR27-F1
#
_entry.id   AF-A0A947SR27-F1
#
_cell.length_a   1.000
_cell.length_b   1.000
_cell.length_c   1.000
_cell.angle_alpha   90.00
_cell.angle_beta   90.00
_cell.angle_gamma   90.00
#
_symmetry.space_group_name_H-M   'P 1'
#
loop_
_entity.id
_entity.type
_entity.pdbx_description
1 polymer ?
#
loop_
_entity_poly.entity_id
_entity_poly.type
_entity_poly.pdbx_seq_one_letter_code
_entity_poly.pdbx_strand_id
1 'polypeptide(L)'
;MKKSTKKIVSIIILIIITLILGAVSLFFIVVKFSAVETRFKCSGEISYKGKTYSTDVYIKVNEWRWWVGLWSDSDGDVALEIPNTIHERYNHVEEVGEVLHIYRGYPNLRGQFSKLSKTLAIDIPFFGFFDGTCKKAD
;
A
#
# COMPACT_ATOMS: atom_id res chain seq x y z
N MET A 1 41.20 -0.57 42.35
CA MET A 1 39.80 -0.97 41.99
C MET A 1 39.08 -0.04 41.01
N LYS A 2 39.05 1.30 41.19
CA LYS A 2 38.27 2.24 40.33
C LYS A 2 38.56 2.24 38.81
N LYS A 3 39.77 1.83 38.37
CA LYS A 3 40.16 1.84 36.94
C LYS A 3 39.56 0.66 36.15
N SER A 4 39.33 -0.48 36.82
CA SER A 4 38.76 -1.67 36.19
C SER A 4 37.25 -1.50 35.98
N THR A 5 36.54 -0.95 36.98
CA THR A 5 35.11 -0.65 36.88
C THR A 5 34.79 0.38 35.81
N LYS A 6 35.59 1.44 35.63
CA LYS A 6 35.39 2.41 34.53
C LYS A 6 35.52 1.77 33.14
N LYS A 7 36.44 0.82 32.94
CA LYS A 7 36.59 0.10 31.67
C LYS A 7 35.39 -0.80 31.38
N ILE A 8 34.91 -1.53 32.39
CA ILE A 8 33.73 -2.40 32.27
C ILE A 8 32.49 -1.57 31.91
N VAL A 9 32.26 -0.45 32.60
CA VAL A 9 31.15 0.46 32.30
C VAL A 9 31.23 1.01 30.87
N SER A 10 32.43 1.40 30.42
CA SER A 10 32.61 1.90 29.04
C SER A 10 32.32 0.83 27.97
N ILE A 11 32.69 -0.44 28.22
CA ILE A 11 32.40 -1.55 27.29
C ILE A 11 30.89 -1.80 27.24
N ILE A 12 30.21 -1.80 28.39
CA ILE A 12 28.76 -1.99 28.46
C ILE A 12 28.03 -0.90 27.68
N ILE A 13 28.42 0.37 27.84
CA ILE A 13 27.84 1.49 27.09
C ILE A 13 28.03 1.29 25.58
N LEU A 14 29.21 0.84 25.15
CA LEU A 14 29.50 0.64 23.73
C LEU A 14 28.65 -0.49 23.14
N ILE A 15 28.47 -1.60 23.85
CA ILE A 15 27.58 -2.70 23.45
C ILE A 15 26.13 -2.22 23.32
N ILE A 16 25.63 -1.44 24.30
CA ILE A 16 24.27 -0.90 24.27
C ILE A 16 24.09 0.02 23.05
N ILE A 17 25.05 0.92 22.78
CA ILE A 17 25.01 1.82 21.62
C ILE A 17 24.99 1.01 20.31
N THR A 18 25.83 -0.02 20.19
CA THR A 18 25.85 -0.89 19.00
C THR A 18 24.52 -1.62 18.80
N LEU A 19 23.91 -2.14 19.88
CA LEU A 19 22.60 -2.78 19.81
C LEU A 19 21.50 -1.80 19.38
N ILE A 20 21.50 -0.59 19.93
CA ILE A 20 20.54 0.45 19.55
C ILE A 20 20.71 0.82 18.07
N LEU A 21 21.95 1.07 17.63
CA LEU A 21 22.23 1.38 16.22
C LEU A 21 21.82 0.24 15.29
N GLY A 22 22.07 -1.01 15.69
CA GLY A 22 21.64 -2.19 14.97
C GLY A 22 20.12 -2.27 14.84
N ALA A 23 19.39 -2.09 15.95
CA ALA A 23 17.93 -2.10 15.97
C ALA A 23 17.32 -0.98 15.12
N VAL A 24 17.86 0.25 15.22
CA VAL A 24 17.44 1.38 14.39
C VAL A 24 17.66 1.10 12.91
N SER A 25 18.83 0.54 12.55
CA SER A 25 19.15 0.20 11.15
C SER A 25 18.21 -0.88 10.60
N LEU A 26 17.93 -1.92 11.38
CA LEU A 26 16.97 -2.96 11.02
C LEU A 26 15.56 -2.38 10.84
N PHE A 27 15.13 -1.50 11.75
CA PHE A 27 13.85 -0.82 11.64
C PHE A 27 13.73 -0.03 10.33
N PHE A 28 14.77 0.71 9.94
CA PHE A 28 14.80 1.42 8.66
C PHE A 28 14.67 0.48 7.45
N ILE A 29 15.33 -0.68 7.49
CA ILE A 29 15.21 -1.69 6.43
C ILE A 29 13.76 -2.20 6.37
N VAL A 30 13.18 -2.58 7.51
CA VAL A 30 11.81 -3.09 7.56
C VAL A 30 10.83 -2.07 6.97
N VAL A 31 10.92 -0.79 7.36
CA VAL A 31 10.04 0.27 6.85
C VAL A 31 10.26 0.56 5.36
N LYS A 32 11.50 0.51 4.86
CA LYS A 32 11.77 0.81 3.45
C LYS A 32 11.39 -0.32 2.49
N PHE A 33 11.46 -1.56 2.96
CA PHE A 33 11.20 -2.73 2.13
C PHE A 33 9.85 -3.38 2.39
N SER A 34 9.00 -2.80 3.26
CA SER A 34 7.70 -3.36 3.66
C SER A 34 6.64 -3.36 2.57
N ALA A 35 6.80 -2.60 1.49
CA ALA A 35 5.80 -2.49 0.43
C ALA A 35 6.41 -2.65 -0.97
N VAL A 36 5.64 -3.26 -1.86
CA VAL A 36 5.91 -3.33 -3.30
C VAL A 36 4.91 -2.40 -4.00
N GLU A 37 5.41 -1.30 -4.55
CA GLU A 37 4.61 -0.35 -5.31
C GLU A 37 4.51 -0.79 -6.77
N THR A 38 3.29 -0.84 -7.31
CA THR A 38 3.02 -1.03 -8.73
C THR A 38 2.03 0.03 -9.23
N ARG A 39 2.28 0.54 -10.44
CA ARG A 39 1.45 1.58 -11.06
C ARG A 39 0.75 1.02 -12.28
N PHE A 40 -0.48 1.45 -12.48
CA PHE A 40 -1.28 1.06 -13.63
C PHE A 40 -2.03 2.24 -14.22
N LYS A 41 -2.15 2.22 -15.55
CA LYS A 41 -3.11 3.02 -16.29
C LYS A 41 -4.27 2.11 -16.69
N CYS A 42 -5.47 2.44 -16.26
CA CYS A 42 -6.71 1.72 -16.51
C CYS A 42 -7.59 2.50 -17.47
N SER A 43 -7.80 1.95 -18.66
CA SER A 43 -8.71 2.52 -19.66
C SER A 43 -10.05 1.79 -19.58
N GLY A 44 -11.12 2.55 -19.42
CA GLY A 44 -12.44 2.00 -19.19
C GLY A 44 -13.52 3.07 -19.24
N GLU A 45 -14.62 2.80 -18.56
CA GLU A 45 -15.79 3.67 -18.56
C GLU A 45 -16.29 3.90 -17.14
N ILE A 46 -16.78 5.12 -16.88
CA ILE A 46 -17.51 5.42 -15.65
C ILE A 46 -19.00 5.51 -15.96
N SER A 47 -19.79 4.77 -15.19
CA SER A 47 -21.25 4.80 -15.22
C SER A 47 -21.80 5.61 -14.04
N TYR A 48 -22.49 6.71 -14.34
CA TYR A 48 -23.12 7.57 -13.34
C TYR A 48 -24.49 8.07 -13.80
N LYS A 49 -25.53 7.86 -12.99
CA LYS A 49 -26.92 8.28 -13.27
C LYS A 49 -27.42 7.90 -14.67
N GLY A 50 -27.09 6.67 -15.11
CA GLY A 50 -27.50 6.14 -16.41
C GLY A 50 -26.74 6.71 -17.62
N LYS A 51 -25.67 7.49 -17.39
CA LYS A 51 -24.75 7.93 -18.42
C LYS A 51 -23.41 7.23 -18.26
N THR A 52 -22.80 6.88 -19.38
CA THR A 52 -21.49 6.24 -19.43
C THR A 52 -20.53 7.11 -20.22
N TYR A 53 -19.32 7.29 -19.71
CA TYR A 53 -18.28 8.05 -20.37
C TYR A 53 -16.93 7.34 -20.24
N SER A 54 -16.20 7.29 -21.35
CA SER A 54 -14.86 6.69 -21.37
C SER A 54 -13.88 7.61 -20.66
N THR A 55 -13.00 7.04 -19.85
CA THR A 55 -11.95 7.78 -19.14
C THR A 55 -10.75 6.88 -18.82
N ASP A 56 -9.63 7.52 -18.51
CA ASP A 56 -8.44 6.86 -18.00
C ASP A 56 -8.34 7.11 -16.49
N VAL A 57 -8.26 6.03 -15.73
CA VAL A 57 -7.98 6.03 -14.28
C VAL A 57 -6.56 5.53 -14.07
N TYR A 58 -5.78 6.20 -13.23
CA TYR A 58 -4.47 5.74 -12.81
C TYR A 58 -4.58 5.20 -11.39
N ILE A 59 -4.02 4.02 -11.16
CA ILE A 59 -3.92 3.46 -9.81
C ILE A 59 -2.48 3.18 -9.45
N LYS A 60 -2.21 3.33 -8.16
CA LYS A 60 -0.96 2.94 -7.52
C LYS A 60 -1.30 1.97 -6.41
N VAL A 61 -0.91 0.72 -6.59
CA VAL A 61 -1.15 -0.37 -5.65
C VAL A 61 0.13 -0.59 -4.85
N ASN A 62 0.04 -0.44 -3.54
CA ASN A 62 1.11 -0.78 -2.61
C ASN A 62 0.74 -2.09 -1.92
N GLU A 63 1.41 -3.17 -2.27
CA GLU A 63 1.20 -4.48 -1.63
C GLU A 63 2.21 -4.63 -0.49
N TRP A 64 1.73 -4.89 0.71
CA TRP A 64 2.56 -5.10 1.87
C TRP A 64 3.16 -6.49 1.86
N ARG A 65 4.39 -6.59 2.34
CA ARG A 65 5.09 -7.87 2.48
C ARG A 65 4.50 -8.64 3.66
N TRP A 66 4.59 -9.97 3.61
CA TRP A 66 4.03 -10.87 4.64
C TRP A 66 4.40 -10.52 6.09
N TRP A 67 5.57 -9.93 6.34
CA TRP A 67 5.97 -9.53 7.69
C TRP A 67 5.17 -8.34 8.24
N VAL A 68 4.57 -7.51 7.39
CA VAL A 68 3.68 -6.41 7.79
C VAL A 68 2.40 -6.95 8.43
N GLY A 69 1.97 -8.15 8.03
CA GLY A 69 0.84 -8.88 8.65
C GLY A 69 1.04 -9.18 10.14
N LEU A 70 2.24 -9.00 10.70
CA LEU A 70 2.48 -9.12 12.14
C LEU A 70 1.95 -7.93 12.95
N TRP A 71 1.59 -6.81 12.30
CA TRP A 71 1.09 -5.60 12.95
C TRP A 71 0.02 -4.83 12.16
N SER A 72 -0.45 -5.37 11.02
CA SER A 72 -1.52 -4.77 10.22
C SER A 72 -2.40 -5.85 9.60
N ASP A 73 -3.71 -5.64 9.61
CA ASP A 73 -4.70 -6.59 9.09
C ASP A 73 -5.03 -6.40 7.60
N SER A 74 -4.40 -5.42 6.94
CA SER A 74 -4.55 -5.22 5.50
C SER A 74 -3.34 -5.78 4.76
N ASP A 75 -3.50 -6.01 3.46
CA ASP A 75 -2.45 -6.47 2.55
C ASP A 75 -1.90 -5.31 1.71
N GLY A 76 -2.44 -4.10 1.83
CA GLY A 76 -1.98 -2.98 1.03
C GLY A 76 -2.77 -1.67 1.13
N ASP A 77 -2.38 -0.72 0.29
CA ASP A 77 -3.17 0.48 -0.01
C ASP A 77 -3.24 0.75 -1.51
N VAL A 78 -4.31 1.41 -1.94
CA VAL A 78 -4.48 1.85 -3.33
C VAL A 78 -4.71 3.35 -3.36
N ALA A 79 -3.89 4.06 -4.12
CA ALA A 79 -4.18 5.42 -4.54
C ALA A 79 -4.77 5.40 -5.95
N LEU A 80 -5.84 6.14 -6.16
CA LEU A 80 -6.54 6.28 -7.43
C LEU A 80 -6.51 7.74 -7.87
N GLU A 81 -6.31 7.96 -9.16
CA GLU A 81 -6.31 9.29 -9.78
C GLU A 81 -7.09 9.27 -11.09
N ILE A 82 -7.94 10.28 -11.27
CA ILE A 82 -8.44 10.66 -12.59
C ILE A 82 -7.82 12.02 -12.90
N PRO A 83 -7.00 12.15 -13.97
CA PRO A 83 -6.26 13.37 -14.25
C PRO A 83 -7.16 14.60 -14.24
N ASN A 84 -6.68 15.68 -13.61
CA ASN A 84 -7.36 16.97 -13.49
C ASN A 84 -8.75 16.90 -12.83
N THR A 85 -9.08 15.79 -12.15
CA THR A 85 -10.45 15.54 -11.69
C THR A 85 -10.48 15.12 -10.22
N ILE A 86 -9.89 13.97 -9.85
CA ILE A 86 -9.91 13.46 -8.47
C ILE A 86 -8.65 12.70 -8.10
N HIS A 87 -8.37 12.68 -6.80
CA HIS A 87 -7.42 11.77 -6.17
C HIS A 87 -8.08 11.13 -4.94
N GLU A 88 -8.17 9.81 -4.93
CA GLU A 88 -8.74 9.03 -3.84
C GLU A 88 -7.70 8.07 -3.27
N ARG A 89 -7.79 7.78 -1.97
CA ARG A 89 -6.90 6.84 -1.30
C ARG A 89 -7.71 5.83 -0.49
N TYR A 90 -7.41 4.56 -0.70
CA TYR A 90 -7.99 3.40 -0.05
C TYR A 90 -6.90 2.76 0.81
N ASN A 91 -6.98 2.95 2.13
CA ASN A 91 -5.93 2.56 3.07
C ASN A 91 -6.01 1.09 3.52
N HIS A 92 -7.01 0.35 3.05
CA HIS A 92 -7.22 -1.05 3.40
C HIS A 92 -7.51 -1.85 2.14
N VAL A 93 -6.70 -2.85 1.91
CA VAL A 93 -6.81 -3.80 0.80
C VAL A 93 -6.71 -5.19 1.39
N GLU A 94 -7.50 -6.13 0.86
CA GLU A 94 -7.38 -7.55 1.22
C GLU A 94 -7.14 -8.37 -0.04
N GLU A 95 -6.17 -9.27 0.02
CA GLU A 95 -5.88 -10.20 -1.05
C GLU A 95 -6.68 -11.50 -0.85
N VAL A 96 -7.57 -11.79 -1.80
CA VAL A 96 -8.36 -13.02 -1.84
C VAL A 96 -8.06 -13.75 -3.13
N GLY A 97 -7.05 -14.63 -3.08
CA GLY A 97 -6.52 -15.29 -4.27
C GLY A 97 -5.88 -14.28 -5.22
N GLU A 98 -6.34 -14.21 -6.47
CA GLU A 98 -5.80 -13.30 -7.49
C GLU A 98 -6.54 -11.95 -7.56
N VAL A 99 -7.31 -11.61 -6.51
CA VAL A 99 -8.14 -10.41 -6.46
C VAL A 99 -7.79 -9.59 -5.23
N LEU A 100 -7.56 -8.29 -5.44
CA LEU A 100 -7.43 -7.30 -4.38
C LEU A 100 -8.79 -6.67 -4.14
N HIS A 101 -9.39 -6.91 -2.98
CA HIS A 101 -10.57 -6.18 -2.51
C HIS A 101 -10.14 -4.83 -1.95
N ILE A 102 -10.77 -3.75 -2.42
CA ILE A 102 -10.39 -2.37 -2.12
C ILE A 102 -11.45 -1.75 -1.22
N TYR A 103 -11.04 -1.30 -0.03
CA TYR A 103 -11.94 -0.72 0.97
C TYR A 103 -11.59 0.75 1.21
N ARG A 104 -12.62 1.60 1.36
CA ARG A 104 -12.39 3.00 1.80
C ARG A 104 -12.03 3.05 3.28
N GLY A 105 -12.62 2.14 4.05
CA GLY A 105 -12.34 1.86 5.45
C GLY A 105 -13.07 0.58 5.80
N TYR A 106 -12.43 -0.34 6.50
CA TYR A 106 -13.01 -1.66 6.77
C TYR A 106 -14.30 -1.54 7.61
N PRO A 107 -15.42 -2.21 7.25
CA PRO A 107 -15.61 -3.21 6.18
C PRO A 107 -16.27 -2.65 4.89
N ASN A 108 -16.15 -1.36 4.59
CA ASN A 108 -16.79 -0.69 3.45
C ASN A 108 -16.05 -0.97 2.13
N LEU A 109 -16.42 -2.08 1.47
CA LEU A 109 -15.90 -2.49 0.16
C LEU A 109 -16.33 -1.49 -0.92
N ARG A 110 -15.39 -1.06 -1.75
CA ARG A 110 -15.62 -0.13 -2.87
C ARG A 110 -15.38 -0.74 -4.22
N GLY A 111 -14.53 -1.75 -4.30
CA GLY A 111 -14.20 -2.33 -5.57
C GLY A 111 -13.20 -3.45 -5.44
N GLN A 112 -12.73 -3.89 -6.60
CA GLN A 112 -11.77 -4.96 -6.71
C GLN A 112 -10.83 -4.73 -7.90
N PHE A 113 -9.61 -5.22 -7.76
CA PHE A 113 -8.62 -5.27 -8.83
C PHE A 113 -8.16 -6.72 -9.02
N SER A 114 -8.30 -7.25 -10.23
CA SER A 114 -7.78 -8.58 -10.55
C SER A 114 -6.32 -8.51 -10.93
N LYS A 115 -5.46 -9.24 -10.20
CA LYS A 115 -4.05 -9.42 -10.54
C LYS A 115 -3.87 -10.25 -11.81
N LEU A 116 -4.81 -11.11 -12.15
CA LEU A 116 -4.74 -11.99 -13.32
C LEU A 116 -5.15 -11.27 -14.62
N SER A 117 -6.39 -10.77 -14.68
CA SER A 117 -6.91 -10.09 -15.89
C SER A 117 -6.48 -8.62 -15.99
N LYS A 118 -5.90 -8.07 -14.91
CA LYS A 118 -5.59 -6.64 -14.79
C LYS A 118 -6.83 -5.78 -14.99
N THR A 119 -7.96 -6.17 -14.44
CA THR A 119 -9.21 -5.38 -14.52
C THR A 119 -9.50 -4.70 -13.19
N LEU A 120 -9.92 -3.44 -13.25
CA LEU A 120 -10.33 -2.63 -12.10
C LEU A 120 -11.83 -2.36 -12.20
N ALA A 121 -12.56 -2.71 -11.16
CA ALA A 121 -13.97 -2.41 -11.01
C ALA A 121 -14.17 -1.72 -9.65
N ILE A 122 -14.54 -0.44 -9.62
CA ILE A 122 -14.56 0.35 -8.39
C ILE A 122 -15.62 1.45 -8.38
N ASP A 123 -16.35 1.57 -7.26
CA ASP A 123 -17.24 2.69 -6.96
C ASP A 123 -16.43 3.88 -6.47
N ILE A 124 -16.39 4.93 -7.28
CA ILE A 124 -15.70 6.18 -7.00
C ILE A 124 -16.71 7.16 -6.39
N PRO A 125 -16.52 7.60 -5.13
CA PRO A 125 -17.45 8.51 -4.47
C PRO A 125 -17.77 9.74 -5.33
N PHE A 126 -19.06 10.02 -5.50
CA PHE A 126 -19.58 11.14 -6.29
C PHE A 126 -19.36 11.09 -7.82
N PHE A 127 -18.52 10.18 -8.34
CA PHE A 127 -18.22 10.05 -9.77
C PHE A 127 -18.89 8.85 -10.43
N GLY A 128 -19.24 7.82 -9.67
CA GLY A 128 -19.93 6.63 -10.16
C GLY A 128 -19.02 5.41 -10.21
N PHE A 129 -19.48 4.38 -10.91
CA PHE A 129 -18.79 3.10 -10.98
C PHE A 129 -17.88 3.04 -12.21
N PHE A 130 -16.59 2.80 -11.98
CA PHE A 130 -15.60 2.56 -13.02
C PHE A 130 -15.45 1.07 -13.29
N ASP A 131 -15.37 0.69 -14.55
CA ASP A 131 -14.95 -0.64 -15.00
C ASP A 131 -13.98 -0.50 -16.17
N GLY A 132 -12.84 -1.18 -16.12
CA GLY A 132 -11.83 -1.08 -17.16
C GLY A 132 -10.66 -2.05 -17.06
N THR A 133 -9.87 -2.07 -18.13
CA THR A 133 -8.64 -2.87 -18.21
C THR A 133 -7.43 -2.00 -17.94
N CYS A 134 -6.51 -2.52 -17.15
CA CYS A 134 -5.31 -1.87 -16.70
C CYS A 134 -4.07 -2.43 -17.39
N LYS A 135 -3.13 -1.53 -17.67
CA LYS A 135 -1.78 -1.85 -18.12
C LYS A 135 -0.79 -1.26 -17.13
N LYS A 136 0.31 -1.97 -16.88
CA LYS A 136 1.37 -1.47 -16.02
C LYS A 136 1.88 -0.15 -16.61
N ALA A 137 1.99 0.85 -15.75
CA ALA A 137 2.61 2.13 -16.06
C ALA A 137 3.99 2.20 -15.41
N ASP A 138 4.92 2.87 -16.07
CA ASP A 138 6.28 3.09 -15.58
C ASP A 138 6.35 4.26 -14.57
#